data_AF-A0A3D1F4I2-F1
#
_entry.id   AF-A0A3D1F4I2-F1
#
_cell.length_a   1.000
_cell.length_b   1.000
_cell.length_c   1.000
_cell.angle_alpha   90.00
_cell.angle_beta   90.00
_cell.angle_gamma   90.00
#
_symmetry.space_group_name_H-M   'P 1'
#
loop_
_entity.id
_entity.type
_entity.pdbx_description
1 polymer ?
#
loop_
_entity_poly.entity_id
_entity_poly.type
_entity_poly.pdbx_seq_one_letter_code
_entity_poly.pdbx_strand_id
1 'polypeptide(L)'
;AKYDFAQQLRVGAGGGISTPTSAAAALAMGADYLVTGSVNQACVESGSCDYVRQALAQAQQADITMAPAADMFEMGVKLQVLKRGTMFPMRAGKLYDLYKTYNSLEEIPASVRANLEKTVFLQPIDDIWQQTRDFFLKREPAQAQKADRDPKHKMALVFRWYLGLSSRWANAGDLSRKMDFQIWCGPAMGAFNQWTADTFLADYQNRDTVTVGLNLLYGAAVASRINILRSQGVKLDESVKQIKPQTRNALEAYCK
;
A
#
# COMPACT_ATOMS: atom_id res chain seq x y z
N ALA A 1 -8.11 33.68 11.06
CA ALA A 1 -7.71 35.03 11.49
C ALA A 1 -7.47 35.98 10.31
N LYS A 2 -6.55 35.69 9.37
CA LYS A 2 -6.25 36.59 8.22
C LYS A 2 -7.38 36.75 7.18
N TYR A 3 -8.17 35.70 6.93
CA TYR A 3 -9.13 35.65 5.82
C TYR A 3 -10.60 35.46 6.26
N ASP A 4 -10.85 35.38 7.56
CA ASP A 4 -12.18 35.28 8.19
C ASP A 4 -13.22 34.43 7.44
N PHE A 5 -12.85 33.20 7.06
CA PHE A 5 -13.76 32.29 6.39
C PHE A 5 -14.98 31.98 7.27
N ALA A 6 -16.18 32.11 6.72
CA ALA A 6 -17.44 31.81 7.41
C ALA A 6 -17.50 30.36 7.94
N GLN A 7 -16.83 29.43 7.26
CA GLN A 7 -16.59 28.08 7.75
C GLN A 7 -15.09 27.86 7.92
N GLN A 8 -14.68 27.41 9.10
CA GLN A 8 -13.27 27.10 9.36
C GLN A 8 -12.79 25.96 8.46
N LEU A 9 -11.62 26.18 7.86
CA LEU A 9 -10.89 25.14 7.14
C LEU A 9 -10.41 24.09 8.13
N ARG A 10 -10.49 22.83 7.73
CA ARG A 10 -10.04 21.68 8.52
C ARG A 10 -8.82 21.03 7.87
N VAL A 11 -7.90 20.56 8.70
CA VAL A 11 -6.69 19.86 8.29
C VAL A 11 -6.66 18.51 8.99
N GLY A 12 -6.75 17.44 8.19
CA GLY A 12 -6.61 16.08 8.69
C GLY A 12 -5.18 15.55 8.59
N ALA A 13 -4.96 14.37 9.16
CA ALA A 13 -3.70 13.65 9.07
C ALA A 13 -3.91 12.23 8.54
N GLY A 14 -2.93 11.75 7.77
CA GLY A 14 -2.88 10.39 7.23
C GLY A 14 -1.45 9.90 7.12
N GLY A 15 -1.28 8.60 6.89
CA GLY A 15 0.04 7.95 6.85
C GLY A 15 0.54 7.54 8.23
N GLY A 16 0.82 6.25 8.42
CA GLY A 16 1.25 5.73 9.72
C GLY A 16 0.16 5.56 10.79
N ILE A 17 -1.08 6.00 10.53
CA ILE A 17 -2.20 5.89 11.47
C ILE A 17 -2.84 4.51 11.36
N SER A 18 -2.61 3.68 12.38
CA SER A 18 -3.06 2.29 12.38
C SER A 18 -3.17 1.63 13.76
N THR A 19 -2.95 2.39 14.83
CA THR A 19 -3.09 1.95 16.22
C THR A 19 -3.77 3.04 17.05
N PRO A 20 -4.41 2.70 18.18
CA PRO A 20 -4.93 3.69 19.13
C PRO A 20 -3.95 4.82 19.45
N THR A 21 -2.67 4.47 19.67
CA THR A 21 -1.61 5.42 20.00
C THR A 21 -1.30 6.36 18.83
N SER A 22 -1.14 5.84 17.60
CA SER A 22 -0.89 6.68 16.42
C SER A 22 -2.06 7.62 16.11
N ALA A 23 -3.29 7.16 16.33
CA ALA A 23 -4.49 7.95 16.14
C ALA A 23 -4.60 9.07 17.20
N ALA A 24 -4.38 8.74 18.48
CA ALA A 24 -4.34 9.74 19.56
C ALA A 24 -3.24 10.78 19.35
N ALA A 25 -2.05 10.36 18.88
CA ALA A 25 -0.94 11.27 18.60
C ALA A 25 -1.29 12.24 17.46
N ALA A 26 -1.91 11.77 16.38
CA ALA A 26 -2.35 12.63 15.28
C ALA A 26 -3.38 13.67 15.73
N LEU A 27 -4.38 13.26 16.53
CA LEU A 27 -5.36 14.18 17.11
C LEU A 27 -4.71 15.20 18.05
N ALA A 28 -3.76 14.76 18.90
CA ALA A 28 -3.04 15.64 19.80
C ALA A 28 -2.16 16.67 19.08
N MET A 29 -1.68 16.37 17.86
CA MET A 29 -0.99 17.32 17.00
C MET A 29 -1.93 18.32 16.31
N GLY A 30 -3.25 18.21 16.51
CA GLY A 30 -4.25 19.13 15.97
C GLY A 30 -4.92 18.66 14.69
N ALA A 31 -4.87 17.36 14.35
CA ALA A 31 -5.62 16.84 13.22
C ALA A 31 -7.14 16.89 13.48
N ASP A 32 -7.90 17.50 12.58
CA ASP A 32 -9.37 17.57 12.66
C ASP A 32 -10.04 16.23 12.30
N TYR A 33 -9.36 15.42 11.50
CA TYR A 33 -9.80 14.08 11.12
C TYR A 33 -8.60 13.19 10.77
N LEU A 34 -8.82 11.89 10.83
CA LEU A 34 -7.81 10.88 10.57
C LEU A 34 -8.10 10.14 9.27
N VAL A 35 -7.05 9.75 8.57
CA VAL A 35 -7.14 8.96 7.34
C VAL A 35 -6.31 7.69 7.48
N THR A 36 -6.98 6.55 7.32
CA THR A 36 -6.34 5.23 7.27
C THR A 36 -6.26 4.73 5.83
N GLY A 37 -5.27 3.91 5.53
CA GLY A 37 -5.04 3.35 4.19
C GLY A 37 -4.71 1.87 4.26
N SER A 38 -3.46 1.54 4.59
CA SER A 38 -2.96 0.16 4.56
C SER A 38 -3.86 -0.82 5.32
N VAL A 39 -4.32 -0.47 6.52
CA VAL A 39 -5.18 -1.35 7.35
C VAL A 39 -6.50 -1.72 6.67
N ASN A 40 -7.06 -0.81 5.87
CA ASN A 40 -8.33 -1.05 5.18
C ASN A 40 -8.17 -2.06 4.04
N GLN A 41 -6.98 -2.14 3.43
CA GLN A 41 -6.70 -3.14 2.39
C GLN A 41 -6.61 -4.57 2.96
N ALA A 42 -6.36 -4.73 4.26
CA ALA A 42 -6.43 -6.05 4.91
C ALA A 42 -7.85 -6.45 5.32
N CYS A 43 -8.85 -5.59 5.12
CA CYS A 43 -10.24 -5.85 5.50
C CYS A 43 -11.00 -6.58 4.38
N VAL A 44 -12.03 -7.34 4.75
CA VAL A 44 -12.80 -8.19 3.84
C VAL A 44 -13.55 -7.43 2.74
N GLU A 45 -13.87 -6.15 2.95
CA GLU A 45 -14.51 -5.30 1.94
C GLU A 45 -13.54 -4.80 0.86
N SER A 46 -12.23 -4.98 1.04
CA SER A 46 -11.24 -4.49 0.07
C SER A 46 -11.32 -5.26 -1.25
N GLY A 47 -11.06 -4.56 -2.36
CA GLY A 47 -10.98 -5.17 -3.70
C GLY A 47 -9.72 -6.01 -3.95
N SER A 48 -9.01 -6.41 -2.89
CA SER A 48 -7.85 -7.30 -2.96
C SER A 48 -8.27 -8.76 -2.76
N CYS A 49 -7.62 -9.68 -3.48
CA CYS A 49 -7.91 -11.11 -3.33
C CYS A 49 -7.55 -11.63 -1.92
N ASP A 50 -8.09 -12.80 -1.56
CA ASP A 50 -7.88 -13.42 -0.24
C ASP A 50 -6.40 -13.63 0.07
N TYR A 51 -5.60 -14.04 -0.92
CA TYR A 51 -4.16 -14.22 -0.73
C TYR A 51 -3.46 -12.92 -0.30
N VAL A 52 -3.84 -11.78 -0.90
CA VAL A 52 -3.28 -10.47 -0.55
C VAL A 52 -3.71 -10.06 0.86
N ARG A 53 -4.99 -10.23 1.22
CA ARG A 53 -5.50 -9.94 2.57
C ARG A 53 -4.80 -10.78 3.64
N GLN A 54 -4.61 -12.07 3.37
CA GLN A 54 -3.86 -12.97 4.26
C GLN A 54 -2.39 -12.55 4.39
N ALA A 55 -1.72 -12.18 3.28
CA ALA A 55 -0.34 -11.71 3.31
C ALA A 55 -0.20 -10.40 4.10
N LEU A 56 -1.14 -9.47 3.94
CA LEU A 56 -1.19 -8.22 4.69
C LEU A 56 -1.38 -8.45 6.20
N ALA A 57 -2.21 -9.43 6.59
CA ALA A 57 -2.41 -9.79 7.99
C ALA A 57 -1.16 -10.39 8.67
N GLN A 58 -0.21 -10.91 7.89
CA GLN A 58 1.06 -11.47 8.36
C GLN A 58 2.23 -10.48 8.25
N ALA A 59 2.02 -9.31 7.66
CA ALA A 59 3.07 -8.33 7.41
C ALA A 59 3.61 -7.75 8.72
N GLN A 60 4.93 -7.64 8.81
CA GLN A 60 5.62 -6.93 9.87
C GLN A 60 6.10 -5.55 9.39
N GLN A 61 6.51 -4.68 10.32
CA GLN A 61 6.99 -3.33 9.95
C GLN A 61 8.19 -3.39 9.00
N ALA A 62 9.08 -4.38 9.19
CA ALA A 62 10.27 -4.59 8.36
C ALA A 62 9.97 -5.24 6.99
N ASP A 63 8.74 -5.68 6.74
CA ASP A 63 8.34 -6.34 5.49
C ASP A 63 7.99 -5.35 4.37
N ILE A 64 8.16 -4.05 4.60
CA ILE A 64 7.85 -2.99 3.64
C ILE A 64 9.14 -2.48 2.98
N THR A 65 9.06 -2.15 1.70
CA THR A 65 10.16 -1.52 0.97
C THR A 65 9.64 -0.53 -0.07
N MET A 66 10.54 0.28 -0.64
CA MET A 66 10.23 1.16 -1.76
C MET A 66 10.45 0.41 -3.09
N ALA A 67 9.51 0.51 -4.01
CA ALA A 67 9.63 -0.01 -5.37
C ALA A 67 9.25 1.07 -6.41
N PRO A 68 9.78 1.01 -7.63
CA PRO A 68 9.38 1.92 -8.71
C PRO A 68 7.87 1.94 -8.92
N ALA A 69 7.32 3.15 -9.03
CA ALA A 69 5.92 3.37 -9.37
C ALA A 69 5.71 3.20 -10.89
N ALA A 70 4.53 2.71 -11.29
CA ALA A 70 4.19 2.57 -12.71
C ALA A 70 3.88 3.93 -13.36
N ASP A 71 3.23 4.80 -12.58
CA ASP A 71 3.08 6.22 -12.83
C ASP A 71 4.41 6.93 -12.52
N MET A 72 4.87 7.78 -13.43
CA MET A 72 6.15 8.50 -13.29
C MET A 72 7.37 7.57 -13.11
N PHE A 73 7.32 6.36 -13.67
CA PHE A 73 8.44 5.39 -13.68
C PHE A 73 9.72 6.02 -14.21
N GLU A 74 9.61 6.76 -15.32
CA GLU A 74 10.71 7.43 -16.00
C GLU A 74 11.37 8.51 -15.12
N MET A 75 10.63 9.08 -14.15
CA MET A 75 11.11 10.10 -13.21
C MET A 75 11.69 9.48 -11.92
N GLY A 76 11.69 8.16 -11.79
CA GLY A 76 12.25 7.47 -10.63
C GLY A 76 11.40 7.55 -9.36
N VAL A 77 10.12 7.88 -9.49
CA VAL A 77 9.17 7.88 -8.37
C VAL A 77 9.05 6.46 -7.81
N LYS A 78 8.97 6.37 -6.48
CA LYS A 78 8.83 5.11 -5.76
C LYS A 78 7.64 5.14 -4.82
N LEU A 79 7.07 3.97 -4.57
CA LEU A 79 5.94 3.75 -3.66
C LEU A 79 6.26 2.63 -2.65
N GLN A 80 5.54 2.62 -1.53
CA GLN A 80 5.69 1.61 -0.49
C GLN A 80 4.91 0.33 -0.84
N VAL A 81 5.60 -0.82 -0.78
CA VAL A 81 5.03 -2.14 -1.10
C VAL A 81 5.49 -3.20 -0.11
N LEU A 82 4.68 -4.24 0.02
CA LEU A 82 5.05 -5.46 0.73
C LEU A 82 6.15 -6.20 -0.06
N LYS A 83 7.21 -6.63 0.63
CA LYS A 83 8.31 -7.43 0.06
C LYS A 83 8.29 -8.89 0.47
N ARG A 84 7.50 -9.25 1.49
CA ARG A 84 7.34 -10.62 1.96
C ARG A 84 6.31 -11.35 1.10
N GLY A 85 6.65 -12.54 0.64
CA GLY A 85 5.73 -13.39 -0.14
C GLY A 85 5.51 -12.95 -1.61
N THR A 86 6.31 -12.00 -2.11
CA THR A 86 6.31 -11.53 -3.51
C THR A 86 7.72 -11.07 -3.90
N MET A 87 8.11 -11.26 -5.16
CA MET A 87 9.36 -10.75 -5.74
C MET A 87 9.17 -9.42 -6.47
N PHE A 88 7.95 -8.87 -6.49
CA PHE A 88 7.63 -7.63 -7.21
C PHE A 88 8.64 -6.50 -6.93
N PRO A 89 9.01 -6.16 -5.67
CA PRO A 89 9.89 -5.02 -5.43
C PRO A 89 11.28 -5.20 -6.05
N MET A 90 11.82 -6.43 -5.97
CA MET A 90 13.11 -6.77 -6.58
C MET A 90 13.03 -6.73 -8.11
N ARG A 91 11.99 -7.31 -8.70
CA ARG A 91 11.78 -7.33 -10.16
C ARG A 91 11.58 -5.93 -10.71
N ALA A 92 10.72 -5.12 -10.08
CA ALA A 92 10.49 -3.73 -10.43
C ALA A 92 11.77 -2.88 -10.32
N GLY A 93 12.53 -3.04 -9.24
CA GLY A 93 13.83 -2.39 -9.08
C GLY A 93 14.80 -2.73 -10.22
N LYS A 94 14.90 -4.01 -10.58
CA LYS A 94 15.73 -4.46 -11.72
C LYS A 94 15.30 -3.83 -13.04
N LEU A 95 13.99 -3.74 -13.31
CA LEU A 95 13.49 -3.07 -14.52
C LEU A 95 13.90 -1.59 -14.54
N TYR A 96 13.85 -0.90 -13.41
CA TYR A 96 14.29 0.49 -13.32
C TYR A 96 15.81 0.65 -13.50
N ASP A 97 16.61 -0.27 -12.95
CA ASP A 97 18.06 -0.24 -13.15
C ASP A 97 18.44 -0.48 -14.62
N LEU A 98 17.77 -1.42 -15.29
CA LEU A 98 17.94 -1.61 -16.73
C LEU A 98 17.51 -0.38 -17.52
N TYR A 99 16.37 0.23 -17.15
CA TYR A 99 15.89 1.45 -17.77
C TYR A 99 16.90 2.59 -17.65
N LYS A 100 17.57 2.76 -16.51
CA LYS A 100 18.63 3.77 -16.37
C LYS A 100 19.88 3.44 -17.19
N THR A 101 20.23 2.15 -17.29
CA THR A 101 21.51 1.70 -17.84
C THR A 101 21.53 1.70 -19.37
N TYR A 102 20.44 1.24 -20.02
CA TYR A 102 20.38 1.06 -21.48
C TYR A 102 19.43 2.05 -22.13
N ASN A 103 19.65 2.40 -23.40
CA ASN A 103 18.80 3.36 -24.12
C ASN A 103 17.68 2.71 -24.94
N SER A 104 17.68 1.39 -25.08
CA SER A 104 16.68 0.62 -25.81
C SER A 104 16.56 -0.81 -25.25
N LEU A 105 15.52 -1.54 -25.68
CA LEU A 105 15.37 -2.97 -25.33
C LEU A 105 16.42 -3.84 -26.05
N GLU A 106 16.90 -3.37 -27.19
CA GLU A 106 17.87 -4.04 -28.06
C GLU A 106 19.30 -3.93 -27.51
N GLU A 107 19.60 -2.90 -26.71
CA GLU A 107 20.89 -2.75 -26.02
C GLU A 107 21.05 -3.66 -24.79
N ILE A 108 19.96 -4.23 -24.26
CA ILE A 108 20.00 -5.12 -23.09
C ILE A 108 20.72 -6.42 -23.50
N PRO A 109 21.75 -6.87 -22.76
CA PRO A 109 22.45 -8.13 -23.06
C PRO A 109 21.49 -9.30 -23.20
N ALA A 110 21.70 -10.12 -24.23
CA ALA A 110 20.79 -11.22 -24.59
C ALA A 110 20.48 -12.17 -23.42
N SER A 111 21.48 -12.49 -22.59
CA SER A 111 21.29 -13.33 -21.40
C SER A 111 20.39 -12.68 -20.34
N VAL A 112 20.48 -11.35 -20.17
CA VAL A 112 19.62 -10.59 -19.25
C VAL A 112 18.20 -10.51 -19.82
N ARG A 113 18.05 -10.21 -21.11
CA ARG A 113 16.76 -10.19 -21.81
C ARG A 113 16.04 -11.53 -21.70
N ALA A 114 16.70 -12.64 -22.04
CA ALA A 114 16.13 -13.99 -21.92
C ALA A 114 15.69 -14.32 -20.49
N ASN A 115 16.44 -13.87 -19.49
CA ASN A 115 16.05 -14.05 -18.09
C ASN A 115 14.80 -13.22 -17.71
N LEU A 116 14.64 -12.00 -18.23
CA LEU A 116 13.42 -11.20 -18.01
C LEU A 116 12.20 -11.88 -18.62
N GLU A 117 12.31 -12.35 -19.86
CA GLU A 117 11.24 -13.07 -20.56
C GLU A 117 10.85 -14.33 -19.79
N LYS A 118 11.82 -15.08 -19.27
CA LYS A 118 11.59 -16.31 -18.49
C LYS A 118 11.02 -16.08 -17.08
N THR A 119 11.39 -14.99 -16.41
CA THR A 119 11.14 -14.85 -14.95
C THR A 119 10.27 -13.68 -14.54
N VAL A 120 10.11 -12.67 -15.40
CA VAL A 120 9.35 -11.44 -15.10
C VAL A 120 8.17 -11.33 -16.04
N PHE A 121 8.41 -11.29 -17.36
CA PHE A 121 7.35 -11.13 -18.35
C PHE A 121 6.56 -12.41 -18.60
N LEU A 122 7.21 -13.57 -18.42
CA LEU A 122 6.70 -14.91 -18.73
C LEU A 122 6.25 -15.05 -20.20
N GLN A 123 6.82 -14.23 -21.07
CA GLN A 123 6.57 -14.18 -22.51
C GLN A 123 7.68 -13.34 -23.18
N PRO A 124 7.85 -13.46 -24.51
CA PRO A 124 8.78 -12.64 -25.28
C PRO A 124 8.49 -11.14 -25.13
N ILE A 125 9.55 -10.33 -25.04
CA ILE A 125 9.40 -8.86 -24.94
C ILE A 125 8.71 -8.27 -26.18
N ASP A 126 8.90 -8.88 -27.34
CA ASP A 126 8.28 -8.38 -28.58
C ASP A 126 6.75 -8.56 -28.53
N ASP A 127 6.26 -9.64 -27.93
CA ASP A 127 4.83 -9.88 -27.70
C ASP A 127 4.25 -8.89 -26.69
N ILE A 128 5.00 -8.58 -25.61
CA ILE A 128 4.65 -7.51 -24.65
C ILE A 128 4.51 -6.18 -25.36
N TRP A 129 5.46 -5.86 -26.25
CA TRP A 129 5.43 -4.62 -26.99
C TRP A 129 4.20 -4.52 -27.88
N GLN A 130 3.86 -5.58 -28.63
CA GLN A 130 2.65 -5.57 -29.47
C GLN A 130 1.38 -5.35 -28.64
N GLN A 131 1.20 -6.08 -27.53
CA GLN A 131 0.06 -5.89 -26.63
C GLN A 131 0.00 -4.47 -26.06
N THR A 132 1.15 -3.93 -25.66
CA THR A 132 1.26 -2.59 -25.09
C THR A 132 0.93 -1.53 -26.14
N ARG A 133 1.45 -1.68 -27.36
CA ARG A 133 1.18 -0.80 -28.48
C ARG A 133 -0.31 -0.80 -28.84
N ASP A 134 -0.93 -1.97 -28.97
CA ASP A 134 -2.36 -2.12 -29.24
C ASP A 134 -3.24 -1.49 -28.14
N PHE A 135 -2.84 -1.64 -26.88
CA PHE A 135 -3.50 -0.99 -25.76
C PHE A 135 -3.46 0.55 -25.88
N PHE A 136 -2.28 1.11 -26.16
CA PHE A 136 -2.12 2.56 -26.30
C PHE A 136 -2.77 3.11 -27.56
N LEU A 137 -2.77 2.39 -28.69
CA LEU A 137 -3.48 2.82 -29.90
C LEU A 137 -4.99 3.00 -29.68
N LYS A 138 -5.59 2.28 -28.74
CA LYS A 138 -7.02 2.42 -28.40
C LYS A 138 -7.29 3.53 -27.38
N ARG A 139 -6.32 3.84 -26.51
CA ARG A 139 -6.53 4.70 -25.34
C ARG A 139 -5.83 6.06 -25.44
N GLU A 140 -4.59 6.06 -25.89
CA GLU A 140 -3.74 7.25 -26.03
C GLU A 140 -2.71 7.03 -27.17
N PRO A 141 -3.13 7.18 -28.45
CA PRO A 141 -2.30 6.83 -29.61
C PRO A 141 -0.94 7.54 -29.65
N ALA A 142 -0.85 8.73 -29.06
CA ALA A 142 0.38 9.51 -28.99
C ALA A 142 1.52 8.76 -28.27
N GLN A 143 1.22 7.94 -27.25
CA GLN A 143 2.23 7.13 -26.55
C GLN A 143 2.83 6.07 -27.48
N ALA A 144 1.99 5.37 -28.24
CA ALA A 144 2.43 4.37 -29.21
C ALA A 144 3.28 5.00 -30.32
N GLN A 145 2.81 6.12 -30.89
CA GLN A 145 3.54 6.85 -31.93
C GLN A 145 4.89 7.39 -31.45
N LYS A 146 4.96 7.87 -30.20
CA LYS A 146 6.22 8.30 -29.59
C LYS A 146 7.17 7.11 -29.44
N ALA A 147 6.69 5.98 -28.93
CA ALA A 147 7.50 4.79 -28.73
C ALA A 147 7.99 4.15 -30.05
N ASP A 148 7.26 4.31 -31.15
CA ASP A 148 7.73 3.93 -32.49
C ASP A 148 8.98 4.73 -32.93
N ARG A 149 9.22 5.92 -32.36
CA ARG A 149 10.35 6.83 -32.71
C ARG A 149 11.42 6.94 -31.62
N ASP A 150 11.06 6.62 -30.38
CA ASP A 150 11.91 6.74 -29.20
C ASP A 150 12.06 5.36 -28.52
N PRO A 151 13.18 4.65 -28.78
CA PRO A 151 13.45 3.33 -28.22
C PRO A 151 13.47 3.31 -26.68
N LYS A 152 13.86 4.43 -26.05
CA LYS A 152 13.88 4.56 -24.59
C LYS A 152 12.46 4.58 -24.05
N HIS A 153 11.58 5.33 -24.72
CA HIS A 153 10.18 5.38 -24.36
C HIS A 153 9.47 4.04 -24.60
N LYS A 154 9.76 3.35 -25.72
CA LYS A 154 9.29 1.96 -25.95
C LYS A 154 9.67 1.04 -24.78
N MET A 155 10.93 1.09 -24.33
CA MET A 155 11.40 0.32 -23.19
C MET A 155 10.62 0.66 -21.91
N ALA A 156 10.40 1.95 -21.62
CA ALA A 156 9.60 2.38 -20.47
C ALA A 156 8.19 1.81 -20.51
N LEU A 157 7.50 1.88 -21.66
CA LEU A 157 6.14 1.36 -21.80
C LEU A 157 6.08 -0.17 -21.59
N VAL A 158 7.05 -0.91 -22.12
CA VAL A 158 7.16 -2.37 -21.91
C VAL A 158 7.40 -2.70 -20.44
N PHE A 159 8.22 -1.93 -19.72
CA PHE A 159 8.43 -2.17 -18.28
C PHE A 159 7.21 -1.77 -17.45
N ARG A 160 6.54 -0.67 -17.82
CA ARG A 160 5.30 -0.21 -17.19
C ARG A 160 4.14 -1.18 -17.40
N TRP A 161 4.15 -2.00 -18.45
CA TRP A 161 3.21 -3.13 -18.59
C TRP A 161 3.28 -4.05 -17.37
N TYR A 162 4.49 -4.46 -16.95
CA TYR A 162 4.67 -5.33 -15.79
C TYR A 162 4.25 -4.62 -14.49
N LEU A 163 4.70 -3.37 -14.31
CA LEU A 163 4.38 -2.58 -13.12
C LEU A 163 2.88 -2.28 -12.99
N GLY A 164 2.17 -2.12 -14.11
CA GLY A 164 0.73 -1.86 -14.10
C GLY A 164 -0.10 -3.13 -13.89
N LEU A 165 0.31 -4.25 -14.50
CA LEU A 165 -0.41 -5.52 -14.37
C LEU A 165 -0.16 -6.22 -13.03
N SER A 166 0.99 -6.03 -12.40
CA SER A 166 1.29 -6.60 -11.07
C SER A 166 0.26 -6.24 -10.00
N SER A 167 -0.27 -5.01 -10.04
CA SER A 167 -1.38 -4.59 -9.18
C SER A 167 -2.71 -5.26 -9.58
N ARG A 168 -2.97 -5.41 -10.89
CA ARG A 168 -4.20 -6.07 -11.38
C ARG A 168 -4.22 -7.56 -11.04
N TRP A 169 -3.11 -8.28 -11.21
CA TRP A 169 -3.00 -9.69 -10.83
C TRP A 169 -3.26 -9.90 -9.34
N ALA A 170 -2.72 -9.02 -8.50
CA ALA A 170 -2.94 -9.05 -7.05
C ALA A 170 -4.41 -8.82 -6.67
N ASN A 171 -5.11 -7.90 -7.34
CA ASN A 171 -6.53 -7.66 -7.08
C ASN A 171 -7.41 -8.79 -7.62
N ALA A 172 -7.13 -9.27 -8.83
CA ALA A 172 -7.87 -10.37 -9.45
C ALA A 172 -7.61 -11.75 -8.83
N GLY A 173 -6.51 -11.91 -8.08
CA GLY A 173 -6.13 -13.18 -7.48
C GLY A 173 -5.55 -14.18 -8.46
N ASP A 174 -4.85 -13.71 -9.50
CA ASP A 174 -4.19 -14.59 -10.47
C ASP A 174 -2.98 -15.30 -9.83
N LEU A 175 -3.21 -16.49 -9.27
CA LEU A 175 -2.19 -17.25 -8.56
C LEU A 175 -1.02 -17.70 -9.44
N SER A 176 -1.18 -17.73 -10.78
CA SER A 176 -0.06 -17.98 -11.69
C SER A 176 1.00 -16.87 -11.62
N ARG A 177 0.59 -15.66 -11.19
CA ARG A 177 1.41 -14.46 -11.01
C ARG A 177 1.63 -14.09 -9.54
N LYS A 178 1.40 -15.01 -8.60
CA LYS A 178 1.52 -14.80 -7.15
C LYS A 178 2.82 -14.07 -6.73
N MET A 179 3.96 -14.49 -7.28
CA MET A 179 5.26 -13.88 -6.96
C MET A 179 5.49 -12.50 -7.61
N ASP A 180 4.56 -12.04 -8.45
CA ASP A 180 4.57 -10.75 -9.11
C ASP A 180 3.57 -9.76 -8.52
N PHE A 181 2.84 -10.15 -7.47
CA PHE A 181 1.83 -9.29 -6.88
C PHE A 181 2.46 -8.02 -6.33
N GLN A 182 1.99 -6.88 -6.85
CA GLN A 182 2.27 -5.57 -6.28
C GLN A 182 1.22 -5.26 -5.23
N ILE A 183 1.63 -5.29 -3.97
CA ILE A 183 0.76 -5.05 -2.82
C ILE A 183 1.21 -3.74 -2.17
N TRP A 184 0.42 -2.68 -2.33
CA TRP A 184 0.72 -1.37 -1.74
C TRP A 184 0.50 -1.44 -0.24
N CYS A 185 1.55 -1.16 0.54
CA CYS A 185 1.44 -1.27 1.98
C CYS A 185 2.55 -0.47 2.66
N GLY A 186 2.19 0.27 3.71
CA GLY A 186 3.13 0.99 4.56
C GLY A 186 3.40 0.26 5.88
N PRO A 187 4.39 0.71 6.68
CA PRO A 187 4.73 0.11 7.98
C PRO A 187 3.57 0.13 8.98
N ALA A 188 2.58 1.00 8.74
CA ALA A 188 1.31 1.05 9.45
C ALA A 188 0.63 -0.33 9.60
N MET A 189 0.71 -1.19 8.57
CA MET A 189 0.15 -2.54 8.64
C MET A 189 0.85 -3.41 9.70
N GLY A 190 2.17 -3.35 9.77
CA GLY A 190 2.93 -4.08 10.77
C GLY A 190 2.62 -3.63 12.20
N ALA A 191 2.45 -2.33 12.41
CA ALA A 191 2.03 -1.79 13.70
C ALA A 191 0.60 -2.23 14.07
N PHE A 192 -0.33 -2.26 13.10
CA PHE A 192 -1.68 -2.78 13.30
C PHE A 192 -1.66 -4.26 13.67
N ASN A 193 -0.94 -5.09 12.91
CA ASN A 193 -0.85 -6.54 13.16
C ASN A 193 -0.23 -6.84 14.53
N GLN A 194 0.77 -6.07 14.97
CA GLN A 194 1.34 -6.21 16.31
C GLN A 194 0.31 -5.87 17.40
N TRP A 195 -0.47 -4.81 17.19
CA TRP A 195 -1.52 -4.41 18.11
C TRP A 195 -2.68 -5.42 18.19
N THR A 196 -2.99 -6.14 17.10
CA THR A 196 -4.09 -7.10 17.02
C THR A 196 -3.69 -8.58 17.21
N ALA A 197 -2.40 -8.89 17.40
CA ALA A 197 -1.85 -10.24 17.31
C ALA A 197 -2.57 -11.32 18.12
N ASP A 198 -2.96 -11.01 19.37
CA ASP A 198 -3.60 -11.97 20.29
C ASP A 198 -5.11 -11.72 20.42
N THR A 199 -5.75 -11.32 19.31
CA THR A 199 -7.15 -10.86 19.30
C THR A 199 -7.91 -11.43 18.12
N PHE A 200 -9.23 -11.27 18.09
CA PHE A 200 -10.04 -11.71 16.96
C PHE A 200 -9.64 -11.04 15.64
N LEU A 201 -9.09 -9.82 15.68
CA LEU A 201 -8.60 -9.09 14.49
C LEU A 201 -7.25 -9.61 13.96
N ALA A 202 -6.62 -10.59 14.62
CA ALA A 202 -5.45 -11.27 14.09
C ALA A 202 -5.79 -11.98 12.78
N ASP A 203 -6.92 -12.67 12.74
CA ASP A 203 -7.48 -13.29 11.53
C ASP A 203 -8.00 -12.23 10.57
N TYR A 204 -7.56 -12.29 9.31
CA TYR A 204 -7.97 -11.34 8.27
C TYR A 204 -9.47 -11.44 7.97
N GLN A 205 -10.10 -12.60 8.18
CA GLN A 205 -11.53 -12.79 7.95
C GLN A 205 -12.41 -12.01 8.93
N ASN A 206 -11.86 -11.67 10.09
CA ASN A 206 -12.54 -10.88 11.11
C ASN A 206 -12.29 -9.37 10.97
N ARG A 207 -11.54 -8.95 9.95
CA ARG A 207 -11.23 -7.53 9.71
C ARG A 207 -12.29 -6.94 8.78
N ASP A 208 -13.23 -6.20 9.34
CA ASP A 208 -14.09 -5.29 8.58
C ASP A 208 -13.68 -3.83 8.79
N THR A 209 -13.81 -3.02 7.74
CA THR A 209 -13.39 -1.61 7.75
C THR A 209 -14.05 -0.79 8.86
N VAL A 210 -15.31 -1.09 9.22
CA VAL A 210 -16.06 -0.35 10.25
C VAL A 210 -15.50 -0.68 11.63
N THR A 211 -15.37 -1.96 11.99
CA THR A 211 -14.79 -2.40 13.27
C THR A 211 -13.37 -1.89 13.44
N VAL A 212 -12.55 -1.93 12.39
CA VAL A 212 -11.20 -1.37 12.41
C VAL A 212 -11.24 0.14 12.69
N GLY A 213 -12.03 0.90 11.93
CA GLY A 213 -12.15 2.34 12.11
C GLY A 213 -12.64 2.73 13.51
N LEU A 214 -13.70 2.08 14.01
CA LEU A 214 -14.25 2.34 15.34
C LEU A 214 -13.25 2.01 16.45
N ASN A 215 -12.52 0.91 16.34
CA ASN A 215 -11.49 0.58 17.33
C ASN A 215 -10.37 1.63 17.38
N LEU A 216 -9.95 2.18 16.24
CA LEU A 216 -8.94 3.23 16.22
C LEU A 216 -9.45 4.52 16.87
N LEU A 217 -10.70 4.91 16.62
CA LEU A 217 -11.32 6.09 17.24
C LEU A 217 -11.54 5.91 18.74
N TYR A 218 -12.19 4.81 19.14
CA TYR A 218 -12.41 4.47 20.55
C TYR A 218 -11.08 4.37 21.31
N GLY A 219 -10.13 3.65 20.74
CA GLY A 219 -8.81 3.50 21.34
C GLY A 219 -8.07 4.82 21.46
N ALA A 220 -8.19 5.72 20.47
CA ALA A 220 -7.61 7.05 20.56
C ALA A 220 -8.23 7.89 21.69
N ALA A 221 -9.54 7.80 21.88
CA ALA A 221 -10.23 8.47 23.00
C ALA A 221 -9.75 7.94 24.37
N VAL A 222 -9.63 6.61 24.50
CA VAL A 222 -9.10 5.97 25.73
C VAL A 222 -7.65 6.39 25.99
N ALA A 223 -6.78 6.34 24.97
CA ALA A 223 -5.38 6.76 25.09
C ALA A 223 -5.26 8.23 25.50
N SER A 224 -6.09 9.10 24.89
CA SER A 224 -6.13 10.52 25.23
C SER A 224 -6.54 10.73 26.69
N ARG A 225 -7.57 10.00 27.17
CA ARG A 225 -8.00 10.08 28.57
C ARG A 225 -6.92 9.63 29.55
N ILE A 226 -6.23 8.53 29.25
CA ILE A 226 -5.09 8.04 30.04
C ILE A 226 -4.01 9.13 30.14
N ASN A 227 -3.67 9.77 29.03
CA ASN A 227 -2.67 10.83 28.99
C ASN A 227 -3.08 12.06 29.81
N ILE A 228 -4.35 12.46 29.74
CA ILE A 228 -4.91 13.57 30.53
C ILE A 228 -4.85 13.28 32.04
N LEU A 229 -5.16 12.04 32.46
CA LEU A 229 -5.08 11.67 33.88
C LEU A 229 -3.62 11.67 34.36
N ARG A 230 -2.70 11.14 33.54
CA ARG A 230 -1.27 11.15 33.86
C ARG A 230 -0.69 12.55 33.97
N SER A 231 -1.07 13.48 33.10
CA SER A 231 -0.59 14.86 33.18
C SER A 231 -1.07 15.59 34.44
N GLN A 232 -2.11 15.08 35.09
CA GLN A 232 -2.61 15.55 36.40
C GLN A 232 -2.01 14.79 37.59
N GLY A 233 -1.02 13.92 37.37
CA GLY A 233 -0.32 13.18 38.43
C GLY A 233 -1.05 11.92 38.91
N VAL A 234 -2.12 11.48 38.24
CA VAL A 234 -2.80 10.22 38.56
C VAL A 234 -1.88 9.04 38.21
N LYS A 235 -1.59 8.20 39.21
CA LYS A 235 -0.86 6.94 39.02
C LYS A 235 -1.82 5.89 38.49
N LEU A 236 -1.59 5.46 37.25
CA LEU A 236 -2.37 4.40 36.61
C LEU A 236 -1.51 3.15 36.48
N ASP A 237 -2.13 1.99 36.68
CA ASP A 237 -1.49 0.70 36.44
C ASP A 237 -1.06 0.55 34.98
N GLU A 238 0.02 -0.18 34.71
CA GLU A 238 0.54 -0.36 33.35
C GLU A 238 -0.46 -1.10 32.44
N SER A 239 -1.35 -1.93 32.99
CA SER A 239 -2.39 -2.63 32.24
C SER A 239 -3.32 -1.70 31.49
N VAL A 240 -3.56 -0.47 31.96
CA VAL A 240 -4.43 0.49 31.25
C VAL A 240 -3.85 0.93 29.91
N LYS A 241 -2.53 0.79 29.69
CA LYS A 241 -1.90 1.08 28.40
C LYS A 241 -2.26 0.03 27.33
N GLN A 242 -2.75 -1.14 27.72
CA GLN A 242 -3.11 -2.23 26.82
C GLN A 242 -4.53 -2.06 26.27
N ILE A 243 -4.69 -1.09 25.37
CA ILE A 243 -5.97 -0.85 24.69
C ILE A 243 -6.17 -1.95 23.65
N LYS A 244 -6.94 -2.98 24.00
CA LYS A 244 -7.23 -4.09 23.09
C LYS A 244 -8.43 -3.80 22.18
N PRO A 245 -8.46 -4.36 20.95
CA PRO A 245 -9.62 -4.34 20.09
C PRO A 245 -10.88 -4.88 20.78
N GLN A 246 -12.01 -4.24 20.49
CA GLN A 246 -13.35 -4.58 20.93
C GLN A 246 -14.19 -4.99 19.72
N THR A 247 -15.17 -5.88 19.93
CA THR A 247 -16.12 -6.26 18.89
C THR A 247 -16.99 -5.07 18.49
N ARG A 248 -17.53 -5.09 17.27
CA ARG A 248 -18.40 -4.03 16.76
C ARG A 248 -19.58 -3.72 17.70
N ASN A 249 -20.27 -4.75 18.17
CA ASN A 249 -21.42 -4.58 19.06
C ASN A 249 -21.04 -3.87 20.37
N ALA A 250 -19.87 -4.19 20.93
CA ALA A 250 -19.37 -3.53 22.13
C ALA A 250 -19.02 -2.05 21.87
N LEU A 251 -18.47 -1.75 20.70
CA LEU A 251 -18.13 -0.36 20.30
C LEU A 251 -19.38 0.48 20.05
N GLU A 252 -20.36 -0.05 19.32
CA GLU A 252 -21.61 0.66 19.01
C GLU A 252 -22.43 0.97 20.27
N ALA A 253 -22.27 0.20 21.36
CA ALA A 253 -22.89 0.49 22.65
C ALA A 253 -22.36 1.77 23.29
N TYR A 254 -21.16 2.24 22.95
CA TYR A 254 -20.62 3.53 23.42
C TYR A 254 -21.11 4.73 22.58
N CYS A 255 -21.71 4.49 21.40
CA CYS A 255 -22.19 5.53 20.50
C CYS A 255 -23.69 5.82 20.63
N LYS A 256 -24.41 5.03 21.43
CA LYS A 256 -25.82 5.22 21.77
C LYS A 256 -25.94 5.95 23.10
#